data_AF-A0AAN8I118-F1
#
_entry.id   AF-A0AAN8I118-F1
#
_cell.length_a   1.000
_cell.length_b   1.000
_cell.length_c   1.000
_cell.angle_alpha   90.00
_cell.angle_beta   90.00
_cell.angle_gamma   90.00
#
_symmetry.space_group_name_H-M   'P 1'
#
loop_
_entity.id
_entity.type
_entity.pdbx_description
1 polymer ?
#
loop_
_entity_poly.entity_id
_entity_poly.type
_entity_poly.pdbx_seq_one_letter_code
_entity_poly.pdbx_strand_id
1 'polypeptide(L)'
;MHGKATWLQIYLKADEDIINALQMLLDEAEVAEGMLSTLASFVCAAYSPKGINIKTIPELRWHLFCKHRAESDKLPPTLGALKQHILRVHVQTRVWAQAAIALQDPQLDPLHNGYFRDSDGMKPTTTEVLPAPKAIIEMKLRKDSDEVKENEETCRKKKQHQRQNRGARDSGVVQPLEDRDSGFSLSDGLGKSKDAHALKSIRNKQSSDVKGSPAVLSRPGFSSPPQGLDLPIVTPKKPIHRVFHTNREELIEEIKMVREERKQLEWTRQELLRKGKDLLAQNRHRRNQARDSWKKKYFETKKATAPLEENLRNLKQELETFYNKLLHQLQARDNRGKPRRQGRSSIKNELIIQIMTESHEIDNLKRKVEDDKMKLITEIKLRKQAATELRALKAELAQKKSQSSHPGPMSSLRFGSTTRETPQAQQTSI
;
A
#
# COMPACT_ATOMS: atom_id res chain seq x y z
N MET A 1 27.10 5.75 -20.25
CA MET A 1 25.96 5.47 -19.34
C MET A 1 26.34 4.26 -18.50
N HIS A 2 26.27 4.33 -17.17
CA HIS A 2 26.69 3.22 -16.31
C HIS A 2 25.50 2.27 -16.07
N GLY A 3 25.48 1.15 -16.78
CA GLY A 3 24.43 0.14 -16.65
C GLY A 3 24.34 -0.39 -15.22
N LYS A 4 23.13 -0.35 -14.65
CA LYS A 4 22.80 -1.14 -13.47
C LYS A 4 23.00 -2.62 -13.85
N ALA A 5 23.53 -3.43 -12.94
CA ALA A 5 23.44 -4.87 -13.12
C ALA A 5 21.96 -5.23 -13.18
N THR A 6 21.53 -5.90 -14.25
CA THR A 6 20.17 -6.42 -14.35
C THR A 6 19.99 -7.45 -13.24
N TRP A 7 18.80 -7.59 -12.65
CA TRP A 7 18.54 -8.64 -11.63
C TRP A 7 18.98 -10.03 -12.09
N LEU A 8 18.82 -10.34 -13.39
CA LEU A 8 19.34 -11.54 -14.03
C LEU A 8 20.88 -11.70 -13.92
N GLN A 9 21.66 -10.63 -14.01
CA GLN A 9 23.13 -10.69 -13.87
C GLN A 9 23.59 -10.92 -12.42
N ILE A 10 22.74 -10.58 -11.44
CA ILE A 10 22.97 -10.86 -10.02
C ILE A 10 22.57 -12.32 -9.75
N TYR A 11 21.44 -12.78 -10.31
CA TYR A 11 21.00 -14.18 -10.26
C TYR A 11 22.02 -15.15 -10.90
N LEU A 12 22.55 -14.84 -12.09
CA LEU A 12 23.59 -15.65 -12.75
C LEU A 12 24.95 -15.67 -12.02
N LYS A 13 25.06 -14.97 -10.89
CA LYS A 13 26.23 -14.94 -10.00
C LYS A 13 25.85 -15.24 -8.54
N ALA A 14 24.63 -15.72 -8.32
CA ALA A 14 24.15 -16.07 -6.99
C ALA A 14 24.78 -17.40 -6.56
N ASP A 15 25.07 -17.52 -5.28
CA ASP A 15 25.55 -18.75 -4.67
C ASP A 15 24.47 -19.85 -4.71
N GLU A 16 24.88 -21.11 -4.63
CA GLU A 16 23.98 -22.27 -4.69
C GLU A 16 22.87 -22.21 -3.63
N ASP A 17 23.18 -21.70 -2.43
CA ASP A 17 22.22 -21.45 -1.35
C ASP A 17 21.05 -20.55 -1.78
N ILE A 18 21.30 -19.55 -2.62
CA ILE A 18 20.26 -18.62 -3.11
C ILE A 18 19.39 -19.30 -4.17
N ILE A 19 19.99 -20.13 -5.03
CA ILE A 19 19.25 -20.93 -6.02
C ILE A 19 18.36 -21.95 -5.30
N ASN A 20 18.90 -22.63 -4.29
CA ASN A 20 18.17 -23.56 -3.45
C ASN A 20 17.04 -22.85 -2.67
N ALA A 21 17.29 -21.69 -2.07
CA ALA A 21 16.24 -20.92 -1.39
C ALA A 21 15.13 -20.44 -2.34
N LEU A 22 15.44 -20.14 -3.60
CA LEU A 22 14.44 -19.81 -4.62
C LEU A 22 13.64 -21.05 -5.08
N GLN A 23 14.28 -22.21 -5.17
CA GLN A 23 13.62 -23.49 -5.47
C GLN A 23 12.71 -23.93 -4.32
N MET A 24 13.14 -23.80 -3.06
CA MET A 24 12.33 -24.14 -1.89
C MET A 24 11.04 -23.31 -1.76
N LEU A 25 10.97 -22.10 -2.34
CA LEU A 25 9.72 -21.34 -2.46
C LEU A 25 8.67 -22.02 -3.35
N LEU A 26 9.03 -23.07 -4.09
CA LEU A 26 8.10 -23.92 -4.83
C LEU A 26 7.69 -25.17 -4.03
N ASP A 27 8.67 -25.84 -3.43
CA ASP A 27 8.50 -27.20 -2.89
C ASP A 27 8.04 -27.25 -1.43
N GLU A 28 8.44 -26.27 -0.60
CA GLU A 28 8.09 -26.24 0.82
C GLU A 28 6.63 -25.83 1.09
N ALA A 29 6.13 -26.18 2.26
CA ALA A 29 4.78 -25.78 2.71
C ALA A 29 4.75 -24.35 3.28
N GLU A 30 5.83 -23.91 3.94
CA GLU A 30 5.92 -22.62 4.63
C GLU A 30 7.27 -21.94 4.39
N VAL A 31 7.29 -20.60 4.44
CA VAL A 31 8.52 -19.82 4.26
C VAL A 31 9.32 -19.73 5.57
N ALA A 32 10.24 -20.67 5.77
CA ALA A 32 11.19 -20.69 6.89
C ALA A 32 12.11 -19.45 6.95
N GLU A 33 12.49 -19.05 8.17
CA GLU A 33 13.36 -17.88 8.43
C GLU A 33 14.74 -17.98 7.76
N GLY A 34 15.29 -19.19 7.63
CA GLY A 34 16.54 -19.43 6.90
C GLY A 34 16.44 -18.99 5.43
N MET A 35 15.32 -19.29 4.75
CA MET A 35 15.08 -18.84 3.38
C MET A 35 14.93 -17.32 3.31
N LEU A 36 14.23 -16.70 4.27
CA LEU A 36 14.10 -15.24 4.35
C LEU A 36 15.47 -14.56 4.48
N SER A 37 16.37 -15.11 5.32
CA SER A 37 17.75 -14.63 5.48
C SER A 37 18.57 -14.75 4.20
N THR A 38 18.55 -15.91 3.53
CA THR A 38 19.29 -16.15 2.28
C THR A 38 18.79 -15.24 1.15
N LEU A 39 17.47 -15.10 0.99
CA LEU A 39 16.85 -14.21 0.00
C LEU A 39 17.08 -12.71 0.33
N ALA A 40 17.16 -12.34 1.61
CA ALA A 40 17.58 -11.00 2.01
C ALA A 40 19.04 -10.71 1.63
N SER A 41 19.93 -11.70 1.71
CA SER A 41 21.33 -11.56 1.27
C SER A 41 21.43 -11.34 -0.25
N PHE A 42 20.59 -12.01 -1.06
CA PHE A 42 20.47 -11.77 -2.49
C PHE A 42 20.01 -10.34 -2.81
N VAL A 43 19.00 -9.82 -2.09
CA VAL A 43 18.58 -8.41 -2.21
C VAL A 43 19.70 -7.45 -1.80
N CYS A 44 20.49 -7.80 -0.78
CA CYS A 44 21.67 -7.02 -0.40
C CYS A 44 22.71 -6.97 -1.52
N ALA A 45 23.01 -8.09 -2.18
CA ALA A 45 23.92 -8.14 -3.32
C ALA A 45 23.41 -7.29 -4.50
N ALA A 46 22.11 -7.32 -4.77
CA ALA A 46 21.50 -6.57 -5.89
C ALA A 46 21.56 -5.04 -5.74
N TYR A 47 21.48 -4.53 -4.50
CA TYR A 47 21.54 -3.09 -4.20
C TYR A 47 22.91 -2.59 -3.73
N SER A 48 23.87 -3.48 -3.50
CA SER A 48 25.22 -3.11 -3.02
C SER A 48 26.03 -2.37 -4.09
N PRO A 49 26.67 -1.23 -3.75
CA PRO A 49 27.63 -0.59 -4.64
C PRO A 49 28.84 -1.50 -4.93
N LYS A 50 29.39 -1.42 -6.15
CA LYS A 50 30.61 -2.16 -6.53
C LYS A 50 31.73 -1.98 -5.49
N GLY A 51 32.32 -3.08 -5.04
CA GLY A 51 33.41 -3.10 -4.06
C GLY A 51 32.97 -2.96 -2.60
N ILE A 52 31.67 -3.01 -2.29
CA ILE A 52 31.13 -2.98 -0.93
C ILE A 52 30.28 -4.23 -0.72
N ASN A 53 30.58 -5.00 0.33
CA ASN A 53 29.78 -6.14 0.78
C ASN A 53 29.08 -5.75 2.09
N ILE A 54 27.76 -5.64 2.07
CA ILE A 54 26.92 -5.46 3.26
C ILE A 54 25.91 -6.60 3.26
N LYS A 55 25.83 -7.34 4.37
CA LYS A 55 25.03 -8.57 4.43
C LYS A 55 23.59 -8.33 4.87
N THR A 56 23.31 -7.27 5.63
CA THR A 56 21.96 -7.00 6.16
C THR A 56 21.25 -5.83 5.47
N ILE A 57 19.94 -5.97 5.26
CA ILE A 57 19.09 -4.95 4.64
C ILE A 57 19.06 -3.63 5.46
N PRO A 58 18.94 -3.63 6.80
CA PRO A 58 18.96 -2.40 7.59
C PRO A 58 20.27 -1.61 7.41
N GLU A 59 21.42 -2.27 7.46
CA GLU A 59 22.73 -1.63 7.26
C GLU A 59 22.89 -1.11 5.83
N LEU A 60 22.44 -1.86 4.82
CA LEU A 60 22.52 -1.44 3.43
C LEU A 60 21.62 -0.22 3.16
N ARG A 61 20.40 -0.21 3.70
CA ARG A 61 19.50 0.96 3.65
C ARG A 61 20.13 2.17 4.31
N TRP A 62 20.73 2.01 5.49
CA TRP A 62 21.44 3.08 6.19
C TRP A 62 22.63 3.61 5.38
N HIS A 63 23.47 2.72 4.83
CA HIS A 63 24.62 3.08 4.03
C HIS A 63 24.25 3.87 2.76
N LEU A 64 23.21 3.43 2.03
CA LEU A 64 22.73 4.09 0.82
C LEU A 64 22.09 5.44 1.11
N PHE A 65 21.36 5.55 2.23
CA PHE A 65 20.73 6.78 2.70
C PHE A 65 21.79 7.82 3.11
N CYS A 66 22.71 7.47 4.00
CA CYS A 66 23.74 8.38 4.53
C CYS A 66 24.70 8.91 3.47
N LYS A 67 24.98 8.14 2.41
CA LYS A 67 25.83 8.62 1.29
C LYS A 67 25.07 9.43 0.23
N HIS A 68 23.79 9.77 0.46
CA HIS A 68 22.91 10.40 -0.54
C HIS A 68 22.88 9.67 -1.90
N ARG A 69 23.16 8.37 -1.93
CA ARG A 69 23.26 7.58 -3.18
C ARG A 69 21.91 7.09 -3.70
N ALA A 70 20.89 7.11 -2.86
CA ALA A 70 19.52 6.75 -3.22
C ALA A 70 18.54 7.84 -2.75
N GLU A 71 17.63 8.21 -3.64
CA GLU A 71 16.34 8.81 -3.26
C GLU A 71 15.47 7.70 -2.61
N SER A 72 14.40 8.06 -1.89
CA SER A 72 13.64 7.09 -1.07
C SER A 72 13.02 5.93 -1.86
N ASP A 73 12.75 6.15 -3.15
CA ASP A 73 12.26 5.19 -4.16
C ASP A 73 13.35 4.21 -4.66
N LYS A 74 14.62 4.47 -4.38
CA LYS A 74 15.78 3.70 -4.86
C LYS A 74 16.48 2.89 -3.77
N LEU A 75 15.99 2.95 -2.54
CA LEU A 75 16.45 2.09 -1.46
C LEU A 75 15.93 0.64 -1.67
N PRO A 76 16.68 -0.40 -1.25
CA PRO A 76 16.12 -1.75 -1.16
C PRO A 76 14.91 -1.77 -0.21
N PRO A 77 13.96 -2.72 -0.38
CA PRO A 77 12.79 -2.82 0.50
C PRO A 77 13.19 -2.91 1.98
N THR A 78 12.31 -2.50 2.90
CA THR A 78 12.51 -2.81 4.32
C THR A 78 12.41 -4.33 4.53
N LEU A 79 13.02 -4.86 5.60
CA LEU A 79 12.94 -6.30 5.90
C LEU A 79 11.48 -6.78 5.99
N GLY A 80 10.61 -6.03 6.65
CA GLY A 80 9.17 -6.33 6.73
C GLY A 80 8.42 -6.27 5.40
N ALA A 81 8.81 -5.39 4.48
CA ALA A 81 8.25 -5.36 3.13
C ALA A 81 8.80 -6.50 2.25
N LEU A 82 10.07 -6.89 2.44
CA LEU A 82 10.67 -8.02 1.73
C LEU A 82 10.04 -9.36 2.18
N LYS A 83 9.92 -9.60 3.48
CA LYS A 83 9.23 -10.80 4.01
C LYS A 83 7.84 -10.96 3.39
N GLN A 84 7.07 -9.89 3.41
CA GLN A 84 5.73 -9.84 2.82
C GLN A 84 5.74 -10.02 1.29
N HIS A 85 6.77 -9.56 0.58
CA HIS A 85 6.94 -9.86 -0.84
C HIS A 85 7.27 -11.34 -1.09
N ILE A 86 8.16 -11.94 -0.30
CA ILE A 86 8.55 -13.36 -0.42
C ILE A 86 7.34 -14.26 -0.17
N LEU A 87 6.52 -13.99 0.85
CA LEU A 87 5.27 -14.72 1.10
C LEU A 87 4.31 -14.69 -0.11
N ARG A 88 4.19 -13.54 -0.79
CA ARG A 88 3.39 -13.47 -2.03
C ARG A 88 4.03 -14.18 -3.22
N VAL A 89 5.36 -14.15 -3.32
CA VAL A 89 6.09 -14.92 -4.34
C VAL A 89 5.87 -16.42 -4.12
N HIS A 90 5.88 -16.90 -2.88
CA HIS A 90 5.59 -18.30 -2.52
C HIS A 90 4.19 -18.76 -2.96
N VAL A 91 3.15 -17.93 -2.75
CA VAL A 91 1.81 -18.20 -3.30
C VAL A 91 1.86 -18.27 -4.83
N GLN A 92 2.53 -17.30 -5.46
CA GLN A 92 2.59 -17.15 -6.91
C GLN A 92 3.35 -18.29 -7.61
N THR A 93 4.47 -18.74 -7.06
CA THR A 93 5.26 -19.88 -7.57
C THR A 93 4.47 -21.18 -7.49
N ARG A 94 3.81 -21.45 -6.36
CA ARG A 94 2.97 -22.65 -6.18
C ARG A 94 1.77 -22.66 -7.13
N VAL A 95 1.06 -21.54 -7.28
CA VAL A 95 -0.03 -21.40 -8.26
C VAL A 95 0.47 -21.60 -9.69
N TRP A 96 1.63 -21.07 -10.05
CA TRP A 96 2.20 -21.21 -11.41
C TRP A 96 2.64 -22.64 -11.73
N ALA A 97 3.23 -23.36 -10.77
CA ALA A 97 3.60 -24.76 -10.98
C ALA A 97 2.37 -25.68 -11.02
N GLN A 98 1.37 -25.43 -10.18
CA GLN A 98 0.09 -26.16 -10.22
C GLN A 98 -0.70 -25.85 -11.49
N ALA A 99 -0.60 -24.64 -12.07
CA ALA A 99 -1.19 -24.34 -13.37
C ALA A 99 -0.61 -25.20 -14.53
N ALA A 100 0.59 -25.76 -14.37
CA ALA A 100 1.19 -26.70 -15.34
C ALA A 100 0.78 -28.17 -15.11
N ILE A 101 0.20 -28.51 -13.95
CA ILE A 101 -0.18 -29.87 -13.56
C ILE A 101 -1.65 -29.82 -13.12
N ALA A 102 -2.58 -30.21 -14.01
CA ALA A 102 -4.03 -29.98 -13.89
C ALA A 102 -4.75 -30.78 -12.78
N LEU A 103 -4.27 -30.66 -11.53
CA LEU A 103 -4.72 -31.37 -10.35
C LEU A 103 -4.78 -30.44 -9.14
N GLN A 104 -6.02 -30.17 -8.73
CA GLN A 104 -6.44 -29.72 -7.40
C GLN A 104 -6.16 -28.25 -7.03
N ASP A 105 -7.08 -27.71 -6.22
CA ASP A 105 -7.08 -26.32 -5.76
C ASP A 105 -5.90 -26.08 -4.78
N PRO A 106 -5.19 -24.94 -4.82
CA PRO A 106 -4.02 -24.71 -3.98
C PRO A 106 -4.38 -24.76 -2.49
N GLN A 107 -3.90 -25.79 -1.79
CA GLN A 107 -3.83 -25.83 -0.32
C GLN A 107 -2.76 -24.85 0.16
N LEU A 108 -3.04 -23.55 0.06
CA LEU A 108 -2.25 -22.47 0.62
C LEU A 108 -3.16 -21.26 0.88
N ASP A 109 -3.48 -20.98 2.14
CA ASP A 109 -4.31 -19.82 2.47
C ASP A 109 -3.54 -18.51 2.17
N PRO A 110 -4.01 -17.67 1.23
CA PRO A 110 -3.31 -16.44 0.93
C PRO A 110 -3.45 -15.39 2.04
N LEU A 111 -4.42 -15.51 2.97
CA LEU A 111 -4.52 -14.63 4.15
C LEU A 111 -3.31 -14.79 5.10
N HIS A 112 -2.72 -15.98 5.17
CA HIS A 112 -1.50 -16.21 5.93
C HIS A 112 -0.22 -15.88 5.14
N ASN A 113 -0.32 -15.78 3.81
CA ASN A 113 0.83 -15.58 2.90
C ASN A 113 0.87 -14.19 2.26
N GLY A 114 0.70 -13.17 3.10
CA GLY A 114 0.99 -11.78 2.75
C GLY A 114 -0.08 -11.04 1.95
N TYR A 115 -1.33 -11.46 2.11
CA TYR A 115 -2.54 -10.72 1.76
C TYR A 115 -3.44 -10.57 2.98
N PHE A 116 -4.36 -9.61 2.94
CA PHE A 116 -5.44 -9.44 3.92
C PHE A 116 -6.78 -9.24 3.19
N ARG A 117 -7.88 -9.48 3.88
CA ARG A 117 -9.24 -9.25 3.36
C ARG A 117 -9.77 -7.91 3.87
N ASP A 118 -10.28 -7.11 2.95
CA ASP A 118 -10.88 -5.79 3.16
C ASP A 118 -12.30 -5.77 2.56
N SER A 119 -13.05 -4.66 2.70
CA SER A 119 -14.39 -4.49 2.11
C SER A 119 -14.43 -4.74 0.61
N ASP A 120 -13.35 -4.38 -0.09
CA ASP A 120 -13.25 -4.42 -1.55
C ASP A 120 -12.63 -5.73 -2.06
N GLY A 121 -12.46 -6.73 -1.19
CA GLY A 121 -11.81 -8.00 -1.50
C GLY A 121 -10.39 -8.14 -0.94
N MET A 122 -9.54 -8.87 -1.64
CA MET A 122 -8.24 -9.30 -1.13
C MET A 122 -7.10 -8.38 -1.56
N LYS A 123 -6.39 -7.78 -0.61
CA LYS A 123 -5.34 -6.77 -0.85
C LYS A 123 -3.98 -7.26 -0.34
N PRO A 124 -2.86 -6.95 -1.00
CA PRO A 124 -1.53 -7.38 -0.57
C PRO A 124 -1.04 -6.60 0.66
N THR A 125 -0.51 -7.30 1.65
CA THR A 125 0.07 -6.70 2.86
C THR A 125 1.42 -6.04 2.52
N THR A 126 1.55 -4.73 2.70
CA THR A 126 2.73 -3.99 2.20
C THR A 126 3.95 -4.08 3.12
N THR A 127 3.76 -4.16 4.44
CA THR A 127 4.83 -4.31 5.45
C THR A 127 4.22 -4.66 6.81
N GLU A 128 4.87 -5.53 7.58
CA GLU A 128 4.55 -5.75 9.01
C GLU A 128 5.15 -4.67 9.92
N VAL A 129 6.16 -3.95 9.43
CA VAL A 129 6.88 -2.93 10.19
C VAL A 129 6.17 -1.59 10.08
N LEU A 130 5.87 -0.99 11.23
CA LEU A 130 5.27 0.35 11.35
C LEU A 130 6.09 1.43 10.60
N PRO A 131 5.45 2.46 10.04
CA PRO A 131 6.14 3.49 9.23
C PRO A 131 7.15 4.33 10.03
N ALA A 132 7.06 4.32 11.36
CA ALA A 132 8.03 4.87 12.30
C ALA A 132 7.99 4.06 13.61
N PRO A 133 9.01 4.15 14.49
CA PRO A 133 8.93 3.63 15.86
C PRO A 133 7.67 4.10 16.59
N LYS A 134 7.07 3.23 17.41
CA LYS A 134 5.80 3.49 18.14
C LYS A 134 5.78 4.84 18.85
N ALA A 135 6.85 5.17 19.59
CA ALA A 135 7.02 6.44 20.28
C ALA A 135 6.90 7.68 19.36
N ILE A 136 7.34 7.61 18.10
CA ILE A 136 7.23 8.73 17.13
C ILE A 136 5.79 8.85 16.60
N ILE A 137 5.12 7.72 16.38
CA ILE A 137 3.71 7.69 15.96
C ILE A 137 2.81 8.24 17.08
N GLU A 138 3.02 7.79 18.32
CA GLU A 138 2.31 8.26 19.51
C GLU A 138 2.57 9.74 19.80
N MET A 139 3.81 10.23 19.64
CA MET A 139 4.13 11.65 19.75
C MET A 139 3.40 12.50 18.71
N LYS A 140 3.25 12.00 17.47
CA LYS A 140 2.50 12.71 16.43
C LYS A 140 1.00 12.73 16.72
N LEU A 141 0.42 11.60 17.11
CA LEU A 141 -1.00 11.51 17.49
C LEU A 141 -1.36 12.41 18.69
N ARG A 142 -0.46 12.54 19.67
CA ARG A 142 -0.63 13.52 20.77
C ARG A 142 -0.62 14.95 20.24
N LYS A 143 0.34 15.30 19.37
CA LYS A 143 0.43 16.65 18.80
C LYS A 143 -0.82 17.03 17.98
N ASP A 144 -1.30 16.12 17.15
CA ASP A 144 -2.53 16.32 16.37
C ASP A 144 -3.76 16.47 17.32
N SER A 145 -3.77 15.78 18.46
CA SER A 145 -4.83 15.90 19.49
C SER A 145 -4.78 17.22 20.26
N ASP A 146 -3.61 17.80 20.46
CA ASP A 146 -3.44 19.06 21.17
C ASP A 146 -3.67 20.28 20.24
N GLU A 147 -3.29 20.19 18.95
CA GLU A 147 -3.66 21.17 17.92
C GLU A 147 -5.18 21.25 17.70
N VAL A 148 -5.93 20.13 17.84
CA VAL A 148 -7.41 20.14 17.79
C VAL A 148 -8.00 20.90 18.99
N LYS A 149 -7.47 20.70 20.21
CA LYS A 149 -7.96 21.42 21.42
C LYS A 149 -7.70 22.92 21.34
N GLU A 150 -6.51 23.34 20.88
CA GLU A 150 -6.16 24.76 20.75
C GLU A 150 -7.04 25.47 19.70
N ASN A 151 -7.36 24.80 18.59
CA ASN A 151 -8.31 25.30 17.60
C ASN A 151 -9.76 25.34 18.11
N GLU A 152 -10.19 24.38 18.93
CA GLU A 152 -11.52 24.40 19.53
C GLU A 152 -11.65 25.53 20.57
N GLU A 153 -10.64 25.74 21.41
CA GLU A 153 -10.63 26.79 22.43
C GLU A 153 -10.60 28.19 21.82
N THR A 154 -9.82 28.39 20.75
CA THR A 154 -9.83 29.67 19.99
C THR A 154 -11.15 29.91 19.24
N CYS A 155 -11.84 28.84 18.79
CA CYS A 155 -13.20 28.93 18.23
C CYS A 155 -14.23 29.35 19.29
N ARG A 156 -14.18 28.75 20.49
CA ARG A 156 -15.04 29.11 21.64
C ARG A 156 -14.85 30.58 22.04
N LYS A 157 -13.59 31.05 22.15
CA LYS A 157 -13.26 32.46 22.48
C LYS A 157 -13.81 33.45 21.43
N LYS A 158 -13.73 33.14 20.13
CA LYS A 158 -14.32 33.96 19.05
C LYS A 158 -15.85 34.02 19.11
N LYS A 159 -16.54 32.90 19.36
CA LYS A 159 -18.01 32.89 19.52
C LYS A 159 -18.49 33.73 20.71
N GLN A 160 -17.73 33.78 21.81
CA GLN A 160 -18.08 34.59 22.98
C GLN A 160 -17.99 36.10 22.69
N HIS A 161 -16.94 36.55 21.99
CA HIS A 161 -16.79 37.95 21.56
C HIS A 161 -17.87 38.37 20.56
N GLN A 162 -18.29 37.46 19.66
CA GLN A 162 -19.34 37.76 18.68
C GLN A 162 -20.75 37.81 19.29
N ARG A 163 -21.00 37.12 20.42
CA ARG A 163 -22.27 37.18 21.17
C ARG A 163 -22.46 38.49 21.92
N GLN A 164 -21.40 39.07 22.48
CA GLN A 164 -21.49 40.35 23.21
C GLN A 164 -21.79 41.54 22.29
N ASN A 165 -21.54 41.42 20.97
CA ASN A 165 -21.67 42.52 20.01
C ASN A 165 -22.98 42.48 19.18
N ARG A 166 -23.99 41.71 19.60
CA ARG A 166 -25.33 41.63 18.96
C ARG A 166 -26.48 41.78 19.97
N GLY A 167 -26.33 42.74 20.88
CA GLY A 167 -27.28 43.02 21.97
C GLY A 167 -28.02 44.35 21.84
N ALA A 168 -28.50 44.72 20.64
CA ALA A 168 -29.41 45.86 20.46
C ALA A 168 -30.17 45.76 19.11
N ARG A 169 -31.49 46.05 19.14
CA ARG A 169 -32.47 46.07 18.02
C ARG A 169 -32.79 44.66 17.48
N ASP A 170 -33.88 43.98 17.87
CA ASP A 170 -35.34 44.28 17.86
C ASP A 170 -36.05 43.89 16.55
N SER A 171 -37.10 43.04 16.68
CA SER A 171 -38.16 42.61 15.75
C SER A 171 -37.77 42.11 14.33
N GLY A 172 -38.27 40.97 13.80
CA GLY A 172 -39.16 39.91 14.33
C GLY A 172 -39.52 38.86 13.23
N VAL A 173 -40.29 37.82 13.59
CA VAL A 173 -41.13 36.97 12.68
C VAL A 173 -40.43 35.98 11.69
N VAL A 174 -40.30 34.68 12.08
CA VAL A 174 -41.06 33.49 11.56
C VAL A 174 -41.46 33.49 10.05
N GLN A 175 -41.27 32.46 9.18
CA GLN A 175 -40.80 31.04 9.25
C GLN A 175 -40.28 30.56 7.84
N PRO A 176 -40.23 29.26 7.39
CA PRO A 176 -39.34 28.80 6.29
C PRO A 176 -40.04 28.29 5.00
N LEU A 177 -39.28 28.09 3.89
CA LEU A 177 -39.63 27.09 2.85
C LEU A 177 -38.45 26.66 1.92
N GLU A 178 -38.37 25.34 1.71
CA GLU A 178 -37.86 24.52 0.57
C GLU A 178 -36.59 24.88 -0.25
N ASP A 179 -35.59 24.02 -0.09
CA ASP A 179 -35.18 22.97 -1.05
C ASP A 179 -35.08 23.31 -2.56
N ARG A 180 -33.85 23.28 -3.11
CA ARG A 180 -33.61 22.77 -4.48
C ARG A 180 -32.15 22.40 -4.78
N ASP A 181 -31.96 21.14 -5.16
CA ASP A 181 -30.79 20.65 -5.89
C ASP A 181 -30.78 21.13 -7.35
N SER A 182 -29.60 21.51 -7.87
CA SER A 182 -29.27 21.38 -9.30
C SER A 182 -27.77 21.63 -9.55
N GLY A 183 -27.04 20.60 -9.97
CA GLY A 183 -25.70 20.76 -10.55
C GLY A 183 -25.76 21.16 -12.02
N PHE A 184 -24.67 21.68 -12.59
CA PHE A 184 -24.49 21.80 -14.03
C PHE A 184 -23.04 21.59 -14.49
N SER A 185 -22.91 21.10 -15.71
CA SER A 185 -21.69 20.51 -16.30
C SER A 185 -20.75 21.52 -16.97
N LEU A 186 -19.59 21.01 -17.41
CA LEU A 186 -18.65 21.64 -18.33
C LEU A 186 -19.33 22.26 -19.57
N SER A 187 -18.75 23.35 -20.07
CA SER A 187 -18.74 23.70 -21.49
C SER A 187 -17.36 24.20 -21.91
N ASP A 188 -16.94 23.86 -23.13
CA ASP A 188 -15.65 24.20 -23.73
C ASP A 188 -15.42 25.70 -23.96
N GLY A 189 -14.14 26.08 -24.13
CA GLY A 189 -13.71 27.45 -24.38
C GLY A 189 -12.30 27.55 -25.00
N LEU A 190 -12.13 27.03 -26.21
CA LEU A 190 -10.88 27.12 -26.96
C LEU A 190 -10.63 28.56 -27.46
N GLY A 191 -9.67 29.27 -26.85
CA GLY A 191 -9.23 30.60 -27.29
C GLY A 191 -7.71 30.71 -27.35
N LYS A 192 -7.14 30.74 -28.56
CA LYS A 192 -5.72 31.05 -28.79
C LYS A 192 -5.55 32.55 -29.02
N SER A 193 -4.59 33.18 -28.33
CA SER A 193 -3.89 34.34 -28.87
C SER A 193 -2.44 34.35 -28.41
N LYS A 194 -1.54 34.72 -29.31
CA LYS A 194 -0.18 35.18 -29.00
C LYS A 194 -0.22 36.69 -28.98
N ASP A 195 0.48 37.32 -28.05
CA ASP A 195 1.41 38.38 -28.44
C ASP A 195 2.50 38.61 -27.38
N ALA A 196 3.58 39.27 -27.80
CA ALA A 196 4.82 39.39 -27.04
C ALA A 196 5.10 40.84 -26.58
N HIS A 197 6.18 40.98 -25.80
CA HIS A 197 6.79 42.24 -25.33
C HIS A 197 6.11 43.01 -24.18
N ALA A 198 6.73 42.97 -23.00
CA ALA A 198 7.31 44.16 -22.37
C ALA A 198 8.19 43.78 -21.15
N LEU A 199 9.51 43.94 -21.27
CA LEU A 199 10.43 43.93 -20.13
C LEU A 199 10.47 45.32 -19.50
N LYS A 200 10.23 45.44 -18.18
CA LYS A 200 10.72 46.59 -17.38
C LYS A 200 11.25 46.12 -16.03
N SER A 201 12.59 46.09 -15.94
CA SER A 201 13.34 46.07 -14.69
C SER A 201 13.69 47.50 -14.31
N ILE A 202 13.50 47.91 -13.05
CA ILE A 202 13.91 49.23 -12.54
C ILE A 202 14.86 49.07 -11.34
N ARG A 203 16.14 49.16 -11.73
CA ARG A 203 17.36 49.58 -11.03
C ARG A 203 17.24 50.27 -9.65
N ASN A 204 18.16 49.84 -8.77
CA ASN A 204 18.60 50.40 -7.49
C ASN A 204 18.82 51.94 -7.43
N LYS A 205 18.82 52.48 -6.20
CA LYS A 205 19.73 53.58 -5.81
C LYS A 205 20.17 53.45 -4.34
N GLN A 206 21.47 53.59 -4.07
CA GLN A 206 22.09 53.77 -2.75
C GLN A 206 22.66 55.18 -2.66
N SER A 207 22.67 55.80 -1.47
CA SER A 207 23.70 56.77 -1.06
C SER A 207 23.65 57.03 0.44
N SER A 208 24.83 57.31 1.00
CA SER A 208 25.23 57.35 2.41
C SER A 208 25.09 58.71 3.13
N ASP A 209 24.85 58.62 4.44
CA ASP A 209 25.52 59.34 5.55
C ASP A 209 25.36 60.84 5.94
N VAL A 210 25.24 60.99 7.28
CA VAL A 210 25.90 61.95 8.21
C VAL A 210 25.22 63.25 8.73
N LYS A 211 25.19 63.31 10.09
CA LYS A 211 25.13 64.43 11.08
C LYS A 211 23.81 65.17 11.42
N GLY A 212 23.49 65.22 12.73
CA GLY A 212 22.62 66.25 13.34
C GLY A 212 21.79 65.83 14.59
N SER A 213 22.38 65.86 15.79
CA SER A 213 21.73 65.64 17.11
C SER A 213 21.02 66.91 17.65
N PRO A 214 20.30 66.92 18.82
CA PRO A 214 19.51 65.88 19.52
C PRO A 214 18.15 66.39 20.12
N ALA A 215 17.49 65.51 20.91
CA ALA A 215 16.60 65.78 22.07
C ALA A 215 15.07 65.91 21.87
N VAL A 216 14.30 65.00 22.47
CA VAL A 216 13.49 65.20 23.72
C VAL A 216 12.67 63.93 24.05
N LEU A 217 12.41 63.74 25.35
CA LEU A 217 11.80 62.62 26.07
C LEU A 217 10.58 61.89 25.42
N SER A 218 10.49 60.57 25.68
CA SER A 218 9.50 60.03 26.64
C SER A 218 9.76 58.57 27.04
N ARG A 219 9.48 58.25 28.32
CA ARG A 219 9.66 56.94 28.98
C ARG A 219 8.30 56.41 29.44
N PRO A 220 8.09 55.09 29.37
CA PRO A 220 7.49 54.36 30.49
C PRO A 220 8.31 53.09 30.79
N GLY A 221 8.36 52.52 32.00
CA GLY A 221 7.84 52.92 33.31
C GLY A 221 8.21 51.76 34.26
N PHE A 222 8.85 52.05 35.40
CA PHE A 222 9.33 51.01 36.32
C PHE A 222 8.39 50.94 37.53
N SER A 223 7.95 49.74 37.91
CA SER A 223 7.19 49.49 39.14
C SER A 223 8.13 49.32 40.35
N SER A 224 7.73 49.87 41.49
CA SER A 224 8.47 49.87 42.75
C SER A 224 8.54 48.49 43.44
N PRO A 225 9.55 48.24 44.30
CA PRO A 225 9.50 47.21 45.34
C PRO A 225 8.93 47.76 46.66
N PRO A 226 8.40 46.91 47.57
CA PRO A 226 7.91 47.34 48.89
C PRO A 226 9.00 47.36 49.98
N GLN A 227 8.81 48.25 50.95
CA GLN A 227 9.43 48.26 52.29
C GLN A 227 8.77 47.16 53.15
N GLY A 228 9.30 46.67 54.29
CA GLY A 228 10.51 46.93 55.08
C GLY A 228 10.32 46.32 56.49
N LEU A 229 11.37 46.07 57.28
CA LEU A 229 11.28 45.72 58.72
C LEU A 229 12.54 46.18 59.49
N ASP A 230 12.34 46.51 60.77
CA ASP A 230 13.08 47.45 61.62
C ASP A 230 14.51 47.10 62.14
N LEU A 231 15.18 48.13 62.68
CA LEU A 231 16.46 48.09 63.43
C LEU A 231 16.29 47.59 64.89
N PRO A 232 17.40 47.26 65.61
CA PRO A 232 17.93 48.26 66.56
C PRO A 232 19.48 48.36 66.73
N ILE A 233 19.94 49.61 66.83
CA ILE A 233 20.93 50.16 67.80
C ILE A 233 22.43 49.74 67.79
N VAL A 234 23.25 50.65 67.23
CA VAL A 234 24.50 51.29 67.77
C VAL A 234 25.63 50.44 68.39
N THR A 235 26.84 50.53 67.79
CA THR A 235 28.09 51.06 68.44
C THR A 235 29.19 51.36 67.40
N PRO A 236 30.18 52.24 67.67
CA PRO A 236 30.97 52.88 66.60
C PRO A 236 32.46 52.47 66.50
N LYS A 237 33.08 52.90 65.38
CA LYS A 237 34.53 52.98 65.06
C LYS A 237 35.29 51.69 64.70
N LYS A 238 35.63 51.56 63.41
CA LYS A 238 36.99 51.26 62.90
C LYS A 238 37.08 51.58 61.39
N PRO A 239 38.13 52.27 60.89
CA PRO A 239 38.27 52.56 59.46
C PRO A 239 38.86 51.36 58.71
N ILE A 240 38.04 50.61 57.98
CA ILE A 240 38.49 49.50 57.12
C ILE A 240 38.57 49.99 55.67
N HIS A 241 39.62 50.77 55.38
CA HIS A 241 39.99 51.14 54.01
C HIS A 241 41.20 50.30 53.58
N ARG A 242 40.97 49.06 53.08
CA ARG A 242 41.94 48.26 52.28
C ARG A 242 41.48 46.88 51.75
N VAL A 243 40.18 46.61 51.54
CA VAL A 243 39.72 45.32 50.96
C VAL A 243 38.80 45.45 49.72
N PHE A 244 38.23 46.63 49.46
CA PHE A 244 37.24 46.82 48.36
C PHE A 244 37.82 47.03 46.95
N HIS A 245 39.14 46.99 46.77
CA HIS A 245 39.76 47.31 45.47
C HIS A 245 39.88 46.06 44.59
N THR A 246 40.48 44.96 45.09
CA THR A 246 40.57 43.68 44.36
C THR A 246 39.20 43.23 43.81
N ASN A 247 38.17 43.20 44.65
CA ASN A 247 36.79 42.87 44.27
C ASN A 247 36.19 43.79 43.17
N ARG A 248 36.63 45.05 43.10
CA ARG A 248 36.16 46.03 42.11
C ARG A 248 36.88 45.84 40.78
N GLU A 249 38.19 45.63 40.81
CA GLU A 249 38.99 45.39 39.63
C GLU A 249 38.68 44.02 38.99
N GLU A 250 38.46 42.98 39.80
CA GLU A 250 37.98 41.66 39.35
C GLU A 250 36.61 41.76 38.67
N LEU A 251 35.64 42.46 39.27
CA LEU A 251 34.31 42.69 38.67
C LEU A 251 34.38 43.48 37.36
N ILE A 252 35.33 44.42 37.21
CA ILE A 252 35.54 45.17 35.96
C ILE A 252 36.03 44.23 34.85
N GLU A 253 36.97 43.32 35.15
CA GLU A 253 37.48 42.37 34.19
C GLU A 253 36.43 41.28 33.85
N GLU A 254 35.64 40.82 34.81
CA GLU A 254 34.49 39.93 34.58
C GLU A 254 33.46 40.57 33.63
N ILE A 255 33.06 41.83 33.89
CA ILE A 255 32.16 42.59 33.00
C ILE A 255 32.75 42.73 31.58
N LYS A 256 34.07 42.84 31.45
CA LYS A 256 34.78 42.92 30.17
C LYS A 256 34.79 41.58 29.43
N MET A 257 35.00 40.47 30.12
CA MET A 257 34.88 39.11 29.58
C MET A 257 33.46 38.82 29.09
N VAL A 258 32.44 39.06 29.94
CA VAL A 258 31.02 38.86 29.59
C VAL A 258 30.59 39.72 28.38
N ARG A 259 31.18 40.91 28.19
CA ARG A 259 30.94 41.76 27.00
C ARG A 259 31.51 41.15 25.72
N GLU A 260 32.71 40.58 25.77
CA GLU A 260 33.30 39.92 24.59
C GLU A 260 32.59 38.59 24.30
N GLU A 261 32.24 37.79 25.32
CA GLU A 261 31.39 36.61 25.15
C GLU A 261 30.05 36.94 24.49
N ARG A 262 29.36 37.99 24.96
CA ARG A 262 28.11 38.48 24.34
C ARG A 262 28.30 38.86 22.86
N LYS A 263 29.45 39.44 22.51
CA LYS A 263 29.79 39.80 21.13
C LYS A 263 30.05 38.56 20.26
N GLN A 264 30.75 37.56 20.78
CA GLN A 264 30.96 36.27 20.11
C GLN A 264 29.65 35.48 19.93
N LEU A 265 28.76 35.50 20.93
CA LEU A 265 27.44 34.89 20.86
C LEU A 265 26.53 35.56 19.82
N GLU A 266 26.50 36.90 19.75
CA GLU A 266 25.70 37.62 18.74
C GLU A 266 26.27 37.43 17.32
N TRP A 267 27.60 37.36 17.17
CA TRP A 267 28.22 36.99 15.89
C TRP A 267 27.83 35.56 15.46
N THR A 268 27.91 34.60 16.40
CA THR A 268 27.52 33.20 16.18
C THR A 268 26.05 33.09 15.80
N ARG A 269 25.17 33.86 16.46
CA ARG A 269 23.74 33.95 16.14
C ARG A 269 23.50 34.45 14.72
N GLN A 270 24.20 35.49 14.28
CA GLN A 270 24.06 36.02 12.91
C GLN A 270 24.53 35.01 11.86
N GLU A 271 25.64 34.31 12.11
CA GLU A 271 26.14 33.26 11.22
C GLU A 271 25.19 32.05 11.14
N LEU A 272 24.58 31.64 12.27
CA LEU A 272 23.53 30.61 12.29
C LEU A 272 22.28 31.05 11.53
N LEU A 273 21.85 32.31 11.66
CA LEU A 273 20.72 32.86 10.90
C LEU A 273 21.01 32.90 9.39
N ARG A 274 22.26 33.20 9.00
CA ARG A 274 22.71 33.16 7.60
C ARG A 274 22.65 31.73 7.05
N LYS A 275 23.29 30.77 7.73
CA LYS A 275 23.23 29.34 7.40
C LYS A 275 21.80 28.80 7.29
N GLY A 276 20.91 29.22 8.19
CA GLY A 276 19.49 28.86 8.15
C GLY A 276 18.78 29.34 6.88
N LYS A 277 19.04 30.58 6.45
CA LYS A 277 18.50 31.13 5.18
C LYS A 277 19.05 30.38 3.96
N ASP A 278 20.35 30.10 3.93
CA ASP A 278 21.01 29.39 2.83
C ASP A 278 20.46 27.95 2.70
N LEU A 279 20.29 27.24 3.82
CA LEU A 279 19.67 25.90 3.85
C LEU A 279 18.21 25.91 3.39
N LEU A 280 17.42 26.93 3.77
CA LEU A 280 16.04 27.10 3.28
C LEU A 280 16.00 27.36 1.77
N ALA A 281 16.92 28.18 1.24
CA ALA A 281 17.05 28.43 -0.19
C ALA A 281 17.46 27.15 -0.96
N GLN A 282 18.44 26.40 -0.44
CA GLN A 282 18.88 25.12 -1.00
C GLN A 282 17.74 24.07 -0.98
N ASN A 283 16.96 24.00 0.10
CA ASN A 283 15.80 23.11 0.20
C ASN A 283 14.71 23.46 -0.84
N ARG A 284 14.41 24.75 -1.02
CA ARG A 284 13.51 25.24 -2.08
C ARG A 284 14.04 24.88 -3.47
N HIS A 285 15.33 25.07 -3.73
CA HIS A 285 15.96 24.73 -5.01
C HIS A 285 15.86 23.23 -5.31
N ARG A 286 16.22 22.35 -4.35
CA ARG A 286 16.10 20.89 -4.51
C ARG A 286 14.67 20.44 -4.79
N ARG A 287 13.67 20.98 -4.07
CA ARG A 287 12.25 20.69 -4.31
C ARG A 287 11.82 21.09 -5.72
N ASN A 288 12.20 22.29 -6.17
CA ASN A 288 11.88 22.78 -7.51
C ASN A 288 12.56 21.95 -8.61
N GLN A 289 13.83 21.60 -8.44
CA GLN A 289 14.58 20.76 -9.37
C GLN A 289 13.93 19.36 -9.54
N ALA A 290 13.49 18.73 -8.44
CA ALA A 290 12.80 17.46 -8.47
C ALA A 290 11.45 17.57 -9.21
N ARG A 291 10.65 18.60 -8.88
CA ARG A 291 9.39 18.93 -9.58
C ARG A 291 9.60 19.13 -11.08
N ASP A 292 10.60 19.91 -11.47
CA ASP A 292 10.84 20.27 -12.86
C ASP A 292 11.38 19.07 -13.66
N SER A 293 12.22 18.24 -13.04
CA SER A 293 12.69 16.98 -13.61
C SER A 293 11.56 15.97 -13.82
N TRP A 294 10.64 15.84 -12.86
CA TRP A 294 9.45 15.02 -13.00
C TRP A 294 8.51 15.56 -14.07
N LYS A 295 8.23 16.87 -14.04
CA LYS A 295 7.39 17.57 -15.03
C LYS A 295 7.92 17.36 -16.45
N LYS A 296 9.23 17.53 -16.66
CA LYS A 296 9.89 17.30 -17.96
C LYS A 296 9.65 15.87 -18.46
N LYS A 297 9.98 14.85 -17.65
CA LYS A 297 9.78 13.44 -18.00
C LYS A 297 8.31 13.13 -18.34
N TYR A 298 7.39 13.60 -17.50
CA TYR A 298 5.95 13.40 -17.72
C TYR A 298 5.50 13.97 -19.08
N PHE A 299 5.90 15.20 -19.43
CA PHE A 299 5.53 15.79 -20.73
C PHE A 299 6.26 15.15 -21.92
N GLU A 300 7.50 14.71 -21.76
CA GLU A 300 8.22 13.95 -22.78
C GLU A 300 7.52 12.61 -23.07
N THR A 301 7.18 11.83 -22.03
CA THR A 301 6.43 10.57 -22.17
C THR A 301 5.04 10.82 -22.75
N LYS A 302 4.26 11.79 -22.21
CA LYS A 302 2.92 12.13 -22.72
C LYS A 302 2.93 12.54 -24.19
N LYS A 303 3.98 13.25 -24.65
CA LYS A 303 4.15 13.62 -26.06
C LYS A 303 4.50 12.40 -26.93
N ALA A 304 5.24 11.43 -26.39
CA ALA A 304 5.59 10.19 -27.08
C ALA A 304 4.44 9.16 -27.15
N THR A 305 3.45 9.23 -26.25
CA THR A 305 2.31 8.29 -26.21
C THR A 305 1.55 8.21 -27.53
N ALA A 306 1.04 9.33 -28.05
CA ALA A 306 0.19 9.32 -29.26
C ALA A 306 0.93 8.80 -30.52
N PRO A 307 2.19 9.17 -30.81
CA PRO A 307 2.98 8.55 -31.87
C PRO A 307 3.22 7.04 -31.69
N LEU A 308 3.41 6.56 -30.44
CA LEU A 308 3.58 5.13 -30.17
C LEU A 308 2.29 4.34 -30.38
N GLU A 309 1.14 4.89 -29.98
CA GLU A 309 -0.17 4.30 -30.26
C GLU A 309 -0.46 4.26 -31.77
N GLU A 310 -0.07 5.29 -32.52
CA GLU A 310 -0.20 5.33 -33.97
C GLU A 310 0.66 4.27 -34.66
N ASN A 311 1.94 4.15 -34.27
CA ASN A 311 2.82 3.09 -34.75
C ASN A 311 2.26 1.69 -34.43
N LEU A 312 1.64 1.51 -33.26
CA LEU A 312 1.01 0.25 -32.86
C LEU A 312 -0.25 -0.05 -33.68
N ARG A 313 -1.07 0.95 -34.02
CA ARG A 313 -2.19 0.81 -34.97
C ARG A 313 -1.69 0.40 -36.35
N ASN A 314 -0.67 1.08 -36.86
CA ASN A 314 -0.10 0.80 -38.18
C ASN A 314 0.50 -0.60 -38.27
N LEU A 315 1.28 -1.04 -37.27
CA LEU A 315 1.85 -2.39 -37.25
C LEU A 315 0.77 -3.49 -37.17
N LYS A 316 -0.32 -3.25 -36.43
CA LYS A 316 -1.49 -4.15 -36.45
C LYS A 316 -2.15 -4.21 -37.83
N GLN A 317 -2.32 -3.07 -38.50
CA GLN A 317 -2.91 -3.00 -39.83
C GLN A 317 -2.01 -3.68 -40.88
N GLU A 318 -0.68 -3.54 -40.78
CA GLU A 318 0.28 -4.25 -41.63
C GLU A 318 0.18 -5.76 -41.43
N LEU A 319 0.19 -6.24 -40.17
CA LEU A 319 0.06 -7.66 -39.85
C LEU A 319 -1.26 -8.25 -40.39
N GLU A 320 -2.38 -7.56 -40.19
CA GLU A 320 -3.68 -7.92 -40.73
C GLU A 320 -3.66 -7.97 -42.27
N THR A 321 -2.97 -7.02 -42.91
CA THR A 321 -2.80 -6.98 -44.36
C THR A 321 -1.95 -8.17 -44.87
N PHE A 322 -0.90 -8.57 -44.15
CA PHE A 322 -0.11 -9.76 -44.48
C PHE A 322 -0.91 -11.05 -44.29
N TYR A 323 -1.67 -11.18 -43.19
CA TYR A 323 -2.55 -12.32 -42.94
C TYR A 323 -3.58 -12.48 -44.06
N ASN A 324 -4.30 -11.41 -44.41
CA ASN A 324 -5.27 -11.44 -45.50
C ASN A 324 -4.63 -11.79 -46.84
N LYS A 325 -3.46 -11.24 -47.17
CA LYS A 325 -2.73 -11.61 -48.41
C LYS A 325 -2.39 -13.09 -48.46
N LEU A 326 -1.90 -13.67 -47.35
CA LEU A 326 -1.59 -15.10 -47.27
C LEU A 326 -2.85 -15.96 -47.41
N LEU A 327 -3.95 -15.58 -46.74
CA LEU A 327 -5.23 -16.27 -46.83
C LEU A 327 -5.77 -16.30 -48.28
N HIS A 328 -5.73 -15.16 -48.98
CA HIS A 328 -6.12 -15.07 -50.39
C HIS A 328 -5.21 -15.92 -51.30
N GLN A 329 -3.89 -15.97 -51.03
CA GLN A 329 -2.96 -16.83 -51.77
C GLN A 329 -3.25 -18.32 -51.55
N LEU A 330 -3.55 -18.74 -50.32
CA LEU A 330 -3.91 -20.12 -49.99
C LEU A 330 -5.23 -20.53 -50.67
N GLN A 331 -6.25 -19.66 -50.63
CA GLN A 331 -7.52 -19.87 -51.32
C GLN A 331 -7.34 -19.94 -52.85
N ALA A 332 -6.53 -19.07 -53.43
CA ALA A 332 -6.18 -19.12 -54.85
C ALA A 332 -5.41 -20.40 -55.23
N ARG A 333 -4.55 -20.92 -54.34
CA ARG A 333 -3.82 -22.18 -54.56
C ARG A 333 -4.75 -23.39 -54.55
N ASP A 334 -5.68 -23.48 -53.60
CA ASP A 334 -6.67 -24.58 -53.56
C ASP A 334 -7.56 -24.57 -54.81
N ASN A 335 -7.85 -23.40 -55.38
CA ASN A 335 -8.63 -23.27 -56.61
C ASN A 335 -7.87 -23.65 -57.89
N ARG A 336 -6.53 -23.57 -57.93
CA ARG A 336 -5.71 -23.89 -59.13
C ARG A 336 -5.42 -25.38 -59.31
N GLY A 337 -5.63 -26.22 -58.30
CA GLY A 337 -5.20 -27.63 -58.28
C GLY A 337 -6.20 -28.68 -58.78
N LYS A 338 -7.34 -28.31 -59.36
CA LYS A 338 -8.39 -29.28 -59.75
C LYS A 338 -8.56 -29.42 -61.27
N PRO A 339 -8.16 -30.55 -61.87
CA PRO A 339 -8.65 -30.90 -63.21
C PRO A 339 -10.16 -31.16 -63.13
N ARG A 340 -10.88 -30.75 -64.18
CA ARG A 340 -12.32 -30.96 -64.36
C ARG A 340 -12.64 -32.47 -64.41
N ARG A 341 -12.95 -33.06 -63.25
CA ARG A 341 -13.46 -34.44 -63.13
C ARG A 341 -14.86 -34.44 -62.54
N GLN A 342 -15.85 -34.94 -63.30
CA GLN A 342 -17.01 -35.59 -62.70
C GLN A 342 -16.52 -36.57 -61.61
N GLY A 343 -17.05 -36.45 -60.39
CA GLY A 343 -16.66 -37.28 -59.24
C GLY A 343 -16.51 -36.54 -57.90
N ARG A 344 -16.14 -35.25 -57.90
CA ARG A 344 -15.96 -34.49 -56.63
C ARG A 344 -17.26 -34.23 -55.84
N SER A 345 -18.43 -34.42 -56.45
CA SER A 345 -19.73 -34.35 -55.75
C SER A 345 -19.99 -35.57 -54.87
N SER A 346 -19.55 -36.77 -55.26
CA SER A 346 -19.87 -38.02 -54.54
C SER A 346 -19.31 -38.01 -53.12
N ILE A 347 -18.00 -37.81 -52.99
CA ILE A 347 -17.29 -37.77 -51.69
C ILE A 347 -17.83 -36.64 -50.80
N LYS A 348 -18.21 -35.50 -51.38
CA LYS A 348 -18.82 -34.40 -50.61
C LYS A 348 -20.19 -34.79 -50.05
N ASN A 349 -21.03 -35.43 -50.85
CA ASN A 349 -22.36 -35.87 -50.41
C ASN A 349 -22.25 -37.00 -49.37
N GLU A 350 -21.30 -37.92 -49.56
CA GLU A 350 -20.97 -39.00 -48.64
C GLU A 350 -20.51 -38.47 -47.27
N LEU A 351 -19.59 -37.49 -47.25
CA LEU A 351 -19.18 -36.78 -46.04
C LEU A 351 -20.32 -35.99 -45.38
N ILE A 352 -21.23 -35.39 -46.16
CA ILE A 352 -22.42 -34.70 -45.62
C ILE A 352 -23.34 -35.71 -44.92
N ILE A 353 -23.60 -36.87 -45.53
CA ILE A 353 -24.39 -37.96 -44.94
C ILE A 353 -23.73 -38.44 -43.64
N GLN A 354 -22.41 -38.64 -43.64
CA GLN A 354 -21.66 -39.05 -42.45
C GLN A 354 -21.76 -38.00 -41.33
N ILE A 355 -21.51 -36.72 -41.63
CA ILE A 355 -21.63 -35.62 -40.65
C ILE A 355 -23.06 -35.54 -40.08
N MET A 356 -24.10 -35.69 -40.92
CA MET A 356 -25.50 -35.69 -40.45
C MET A 356 -25.81 -36.88 -39.56
N THR A 357 -25.27 -38.06 -39.87
CA THR A 357 -25.45 -39.31 -39.10
C THR A 357 -24.75 -39.23 -37.76
N GLU A 358 -23.47 -38.81 -37.73
CA GLU A 358 -22.69 -38.62 -36.50
C GLU A 358 -23.30 -37.52 -35.62
N SER A 359 -23.84 -36.44 -36.22
CA SER A 359 -24.57 -35.40 -35.47
C SER A 359 -25.84 -35.96 -34.80
N HIS A 360 -26.62 -36.78 -35.51
CA HIS A 360 -27.79 -37.44 -34.93
C HIS A 360 -27.41 -38.40 -33.79
N GLU A 361 -26.30 -39.13 -33.90
CA GLU A 361 -25.86 -40.02 -32.84
C GLU A 361 -25.33 -39.26 -31.61
N ILE A 362 -24.61 -38.15 -31.81
CA ILE A 362 -24.24 -37.24 -30.72
C ILE A 362 -25.50 -36.74 -29.98
N ASP A 363 -26.56 -36.37 -30.70
CA ASP A 363 -27.80 -35.87 -30.09
C ASP A 363 -28.70 -36.98 -29.50
N ASN A 364 -28.59 -38.23 -29.97
CA ASN A 364 -29.12 -39.42 -29.29
C ASN A 364 -28.39 -39.66 -27.96
N LEU A 365 -27.06 -39.63 -27.97
CA LEU A 365 -26.23 -39.88 -26.79
C LEU A 365 -26.42 -38.81 -25.72
N LYS A 366 -26.50 -37.51 -26.11
CA LYS A 366 -26.85 -36.42 -25.18
C LYS A 366 -28.20 -36.64 -24.50
N ARG A 367 -29.23 -37.09 -25.24
CA ARG A 367 -30.54 -37.39 -24.66
C ARG A 367 -30.47 -38.55 -23.66
N LYS A 368 -29.81 -39.66 -24.01
CA LYS A 368 -29.58 -40.78 -23.08
C LYS A 368 -28.86 -40.34 -21.78
N VAL A 369 -27.83 -39.49 -21.90
CA VAL A 369 -27.10 -38.95 -20.74
C VAL A 369 -28.00 -38.10 -19.84
N GLU A 370 -28.85 -37.24 -20.40
CA GLU A 370 -29.80 -36.45 -19.60
C GLU A 370 -30.92 -37.32 -18.99
N ASP A 371 -31.40 -38.36 -19.69
CA ASP A 371 -32.37 -39.32 -19.15
C ASP A 371 -31.77 -40.10 -17.95
N ASP A 372 -30.55 -40.61 -18.08
CA ASP A 372 -29.88 -41.37 -17.01
C ASP A 372 -29.48 -40.47 -15.83
N LYS A 373 -29.10 -39.22 -16.09
CA LYS A 373 -28.94 -38.18 -15.07
C LYS A 373 -30.25 -37.89 -14.34
N MET A 374 -31.39 -37.84 -15.02
CA MET A 374 -32.71 -37.68 -14.40
C MET A 374 -33.12 -38.90 -13.55
N LYS A 375 -32.81 -40.13 -14.00
CA LYS A 375 -32.94 -41.36 -13.19
C LYS A 375 -32.07 -41.31 -11.94
N LEU A 376 -30.81 -40.88 -12.06
CA LEU A 376 -29.91 -40.74 -10.92
C LEU A 376 -30.40 -39.67 -9.94
N ILE A 377 -30.90 -38.52 -10.41
CA ILE A 377 -31.48 -37.47 -9.56
C ILE A 377 -32.71 -37.98 -8.79
N THR A 378 -33.58 -38.76 -9.43
CA THR A 378 -34.77 -39.34 -8.78
C THR A 378 -34.39 -40.41 -7.77
N GLU A 379 -33.45 -41.30 -8.10
CA GLU A 379 -32.88 -42.29 -7.16
C GLU A 379 -32.22 -41.62 -5.94
N ILE A 380 -31.45 -40.54 -6.14
CA ILE A 380 -30.85 -39.76 -5.04
C ILE A 380 -31.93 -39.13 -4.15
N LYS A 381 -33.04 -38.64 -4.71
CA LYS A 381 -34.17 -38.12 -3.94
C LYS A 381 -34.84 -39.22 -3.11
N LEU A 382 -35.12 -40.38 -3.71
CA LEU A 382 -35.71 -41.54 -3.01
C LEU A 382 -34.80 -42.04 -1.88
N ARG A 383 -33.49 -42.17 -2.11
CA ARG A 383 -32.52 -42.53 -1.06
C ARG A 383 -32.46 -41.50 0.07
N LYS A 384 -32.55 -40.20 -0.24
CA LYS A 384 -32.62 -39.14 0.78
C LYS A 384 -33.90 -39.24 1.61
N GLN A 385 -35.05 -39.50 0.97
CA GLN A 385 -36.33 -39.72 1.64
C GLN A 385 -36.29 -40.94 2.56
N ALA A 386 -35.85 -42.10 2.07
CA ALA A 386 -35.70 -43.31 2.87
C ALA A 386 -34.74 -43.10 4.06
N ALA A 387 -33.66 -42.33 3.89
CA ALA A 387 -32.76 -41.97 4.97
C ALA A 387 -33.40 -41.02 6.01
N THR A 388 -34.32 -40.14 5.61
CA THR A 388 -35.11 -39.33 6.57
C THR A 388 -36.14 -40.15 7.32
N GLU A 389 -36.88 -41.03 6.65
CA GLU A 389 -37.86 -41.92 7.26
C GLU A 389 -37.19 -42.88 8.26
N LEU A 390 -36.05 -43.47 7.89
CA LEU A 390 -35.27 -44.33 8.78
C LEU A 390 -34.73 -43.59 10.02
N ARG A 391 -34.40 -42.29 9.92
CA ARG A 391 -34.06 -41.47 11.11
C ARG A 391 -35.27 -41.20 11.98
N ALA A 392 -36.44 -40.89 11.39
CA ALA A 392 -37.68 -40.67 12.12
C ALA A 392 -38.10 -41.93 12.89
N LEU A 393 -38.16 -43.09 12.22
CA LEU A 393 -38.49 -44.38 12.85
C LEU A 393 -37.51 -44.76 13.97
N LYS A 394 -36.21 -44.46 13.83
CA LYS A 394 -35.23 -44.66 14.92
C LYS A 394 -35.49 -43.74 16.12
N ALA A 395 -35.91 -42.50 15.89
CA ALA A 395 -36.28 -41.57 16.96
C ALA A 395 -37.57 -41.99 17.66
N GLU A 396 -38.60 -42.40 16.92
CA GLU A 396 -39.85 -42.95 17.48
C GLU A 396 -39.61 -44.23 18.29
N LEU A 397 -38.77 -45.14 17.80
CA LEU A 397 -38.38 -46.35 18.54
C LEU A 397 -37.66 -46.00 19.86
N ALA A 398 -36.76 -45.02 19.84
CA ALA A 398 -36.07 -44.54 21.04
C ALA A 398 -37.04 -43.90 22.05
N GLN A 399 -37.99 -43.09 21.56
CA GLN A 399 -39.05 -42.50 22.38
C GLN A 399 -40.00 -43.56 22.95
N LYS A 400 -40.35 -44.61 22.18
CA LYS A 400 -41.17 -45.71 22.67
C LYS A 400 -40.44 -46.55 23.72
N LYS A 401 -39.12 -46.76 23.58
CA LYS A 401 -38.30 -47.43 24.60
C LYS A 401 -38.24 -46.64 25.93
N SER A 402 -38.14 -45.31 25.88
CA SER A 402 -38.18 -44.50 27.12
C SER A 402 -39.57 -44.37 27.72
N GLN A 403 -40.63 -44.44 26.91
CA GLN A 403 -42.02 -44.53 27.39
C GLN A 403 -42.32 -45.91 28.01
N SER A 404 -41.76 -47.00 27.49
CA SER A 404 -41.98 -48.35 28.04
C SER A 404 -41.07 -48.70 29.24
N SER A 405 -40.09 -47.87 29.57
CA SER A 405 -39.22 -48.05 30.74
C SER A 405 -39.76 -47.40 32.02
N HIS A 406 -41.08 -47.45 32.24
CA HIS A 406 -41.68 -47.23 33.55
C HIS A 406 -42.01 -48.59 34.20
N PRO A 407 -41.63 -48.83 35.46
CA PRO A 407 -41.67 -50.17 36.05
C PRO A 407 -43.09 -50.59 36.47
N GLY A 408 -43.67 -51.53 35.73
CA GLY A 408 -44.76 -52.41 36.19
C GLY A 408 -44.20 -53.80 36.55
N PRO A 409 -44.78 -54.52 37.54
CA PRO A 409 -44.07 -55.59 38.23
C PRO A 409 -44.00 -56.93 37.49
N MET A 410 -42.82 -57.55 37.59
CA MET A 410 -42.54 -59.00 37.64
C MET A 410 -43.58 -59.99 37.08
N SER A 411 -43.26 -60.59 35.93
CA SER A 411 -43.59 -62.00 35.66
C SER A 411 -42.58 -62.63 34.71
N SER A 412 -42.05 -63.79 35.10
CA SER A 412 -41.08 -64.61 34.36
C SER A 412 -41.58 -65.11 33.00
N LEU A 413 -40.71 -65.35 32.02
CA LEU A 413 -40.29 -66.73 31.66
C LEU A 413 -39.12 -66.83 30.66
N ARG A 414 -38.17 -67.69 31.02
CA ARG A 414 -37.18 -68.46 30.23
C ARG A 414 -37.51 -68.69 28.72
N PHE A 415 -36.57 -68.36 27.84
CA PHE A 415 -36.17 -69.06 26.59
C PHE A 415 -34.78 -68.53 26.17
N GLY A 416 -33.88 -69.22 25.45
CA GLY A 416 -33.87 -70.56 24.88
C GLY A 416 -32.76 -70.63 23.81
N SER A 417 -31.83 -71.59 23.89
CA SER A 417 -30.63 -71.62 23.04
C SER A 417 -30.78 -72.50 21.79
N THR A 418 -30.59 -71.94 20.60
CA THR A 418 -30.32 -72.66 19.33
C THR A 418 -29.48 -71.77 18.40
N THR A 419 -28.18 -72.02 18.19
CA THR A 419 -27.55 -72.85 17.13
C THR A 419 -28.05 -72.65 15.69
N ARG A 420 -27.07 -72.36 14.81
CA ARG A 420 -26.99 -72.77 13.38
C ARG A 420 -27.95 -72.06 12.39
N GLU A 421 -27.63 -71.81 11.10
CA GLU A 421 -26.53 -72.26 10.22
C GLU A 421 -25.97 -71.15 9.30
N THR A 422 -24.75 -71.35 8.80
CA THR A 422 -24.24 -70.77 7.54
C THR A 422 -24.48 -71.80 6.43
N PRO A 423 -24.81 -71.40 5.18
CA PRO A 423 -23.80 -71.67 4.13
C PRO A 423 -23.72 -70.66 2.97
N GLN A 424 -22.51 -70.60 2.39
CA GLN A 424 -22.14 -70.36 0.99
C GLN A 424 -22.89 -69.31 0.15
N ALA A 425 -22.19 -68.23 -0.18
CA ALA A 425 -22.34 -67.57 -1.48
C ALA A 425 -21.38 -68.24 -2.50
N GLN A 426 -21.93 -68.72 -3.62
CA GLN A 426 -21.13 -69.19 -4.76
C GLN A 426 -20.67 -68.00 -5.63
N GLN A 427 -19.48 -68.12 -6.22
CA GLN A 427 -18.97 -67.19 -7.21
C GLN A 427 -19.62 -67.44 -8.58
N THR A 428 -19.93 -66.38 -9.31
CA THR A 428 -19.85 -66.37 -10.78
C THR A 428 -19.42 -64.98 -11.26
N SER A 429 -18.26 -64.88 -11.89
CA SER A 429 -17.95 -63.77 -12.80
C SER A 429 -18.87 -63.82 -14.02
N ILE A 430 -19.15 -62.64 -14.60
CA ILE A 430 -18.65 -62.23 -15.93
C ILE A 430 -18.18 -60.78 -15.79
#